data_AF-A0A401QBG6-F1
#
_entry.id   AF-A0A401QBG6-F1
#
_cell.length_a   1.000
_cell.length_b   1.000
_cell.length_c   1.000
_cell.angle_alpha   90.00
_cell.angle_beta   90.00
_cell.angle_gamma   90.00
#
_symmetry.space_group_name_H-M   'P 1'
#
loop_
_entity.id
_entity.type
_entity.pdbx_description
1 polymer ?
#
loop_
_entity_poly.entity_id
_entity_poly.type
_entity_poly.pdbx_seq_one_letter_code
_entity_poly.pdbx_strand_id
1 'polypeptide(L)'
;MSVSDVQCVIVSGVQCVIVPDVQCVIVPDVQCVIVSDVQSVIVSDVQCVIVSGVQCVIVSDVQCVIVSGVQCVIVSDVQFVIVSDVQCVIVSGVQCVIVSDVLCVIEVQCVIVSGVQCMIVSDVLCVIVSDVQRVIVSDVQCVIVSDVQCVICVIVSGVQCVIVSDVQCVMVSGVQCVIVSDVQCVIVSGVQCVIVSDVQCVIVSDV
;
A
#
# COMPACT_ATOMS: atom_id res chain seq x y z
N MET A 1 4.81 -26.01 -16.32
CA MET A 1 4.18 -26.04 -17.64
C MET A 1 4.37 -24.68 -18.30
N SER A 2 4.73 -24.61 -19.58
CA SER A 2 4.82 -23.36 -20.34
C SER A 2 3.73 -23.34 -21.41
N VAL A 3 2.93 -22.27 -21.46
CA VAL A 3 1.84 -22.10 -22.44
C VAL A 3 2.00 -20.74 -23.10
N SER A 4 2.00 -20.70 -24.44
CA SER A 4 2.11 -19.47 -25.24
C SER A 4 1.10 -19.51 -26.39
N ASP A 5 0.79 -18.36 -26.98
CA ASP A 5 -0.04 -18.23 -28.21
C ASP A 5 -1.50 -18.72 -28.09
N VAL A 6 -2.10 -18.55 -26.91
CA VAL A 6 -3.52 -18.90 -26.67
C VAL A 6 -4.27 -17.73 -26.05
N GLN A 7 -5.56 -17.65 -26.33
CA GLN A 7 -6.37 -16.56 -25.83
C GLN A 7 -6.52 -16.60 -24.31
N CYS A 8 -6.77 -17.80 -23.75
CA CYS A 8 -6.94 -18.00 -22.31
C CYS A 8 -6.24 -19.27 -21.85
N VAL A 9 -5.69 -19.23 -20.64
CA VAL A 9 -5.05 -20.37 -19.97
C VAL A 9 -5.74 -20.64 -18.64
N ILE A 10 -6.20 -21.87 -18.45
CA ILE A 10 -6.73 -22.37 -17.17
C ILE A 10 -5.88 -23.56 -16.77
N VAL A 11 -5.22 -23.49 -15.61
CA VAL A 11 -4.33 -24.56 -15.14
C VAL A 11 -4.56 -24.80 -13.65
N SER A 12 -4.65 -26.07 -13.25
CA SER A 12 -4.78 -26.46 -11.84
C SER A 12 -4.03 -27.77 -11.56
N GLY A 13 -3.67 -28.00 -10.29
CA GLY A 13 -3.10 -29.28 -9.85
C GLY A 13 -1.69 -29.55 -10.35
N VAL A 14 -0.94 -28.52 -10.74
CA VAL A 14 0.46 -28.61 -11.14
C VAL A 14 1.35 -27.87 -10.14
N GLN A 15 2.63 -28.25 -10.11
CA GLN A 15 3.56 -27.60 -9.20
C GLN A 15 3.84 -26.15 -9.61
N CYS A 16 4.19 -25.91 -10.87
CA CYS A 16 4.54 -24.57 -11.37
C CYS A 16 3.97 -24.32 -12.78
N VAL A 17 3.52 -23.09 -13.00
CA VAL A 17 3.02 -22.59 -14.29
C VAL A 17 3.78 -21.33 -14.70
N ILE A 18 4.19 -21.28 -15.97
CA ILE A 18 4.77 -20.11 -16.60
C ILE A 18 3.92 -19.78 -17.83
N VAL A 19 3.37 -18.57 -17.89
CA VAL A 19 2.52 -18.14 -19.01
C VAL A 19 2.99 -16.78 -19.53
N PRO A 20 3.72 -16.75 -20.66
CA PRO A 20 3.93 -15.52 -21.42
C PRO A 20 2.81 -15.29 -22.46
N ASP A 21 2.52 -14.02 -22.77
CA ASP A 21 1.83 -13.59 -23.99
C ASP A 21 0.44 -14.21 -24.22
N VAL A 22 -0.46 -14.05 -23.25
CA VAL A 22 -1.87 -14.50 -23.36
C VAL A 22 -2.83 -13.39 -22.95
N GLN A 23 -4.11 -13.47 -23.33
CA GLN A 23 -5.08 -12.45 -22.87
C GLN A 23 -5.45 -12.66 -21.41
N CYS A 24 -5.79 -13.90 -21.01
CA CYS A 24 -6.27 -14.18 -19.66
C CYS A 24 -5.64 -15.45 -19.07
N VAL A 25 -5.30 -15.39 -17.78
CA VAL A 25 -4.78 -16.53 -17.02
C VAL A 25 -5.62 -16.75 -15.77
N ILE A 26 -6.07 -17.98 -15.55
CA ILE A 26 -6.76 -18.40 -14.32
C ILE A 26 -6.01 -19.61 -13.74
N VAL A 27 -5.51 -19.49 -12.52
CA VAL A 27 -4.74 -20.56 -11.87
C VAL A 27 -5.21 -20.80 -10.44
N PRO A 28 -6.05 -21.81 -10.19
CA PRO A 28 -6.29 -22.32 -8.84
C PRO A 28 -5.32 -23.45 -8.48
N ASP A 29 -5.02 -23.61 -7.19
CA ASP A 29 -4.39 -24.81 -6.62
C ASP A 29 -3.03 -25.19 -7.25
N VAL A 30 -2.08 -24.26 -7.23
CA VAL A 30 -0.70 -24.51 -7.69
C VAL A 30 0.32 -24.00 -6.69
N GLN A 31 1.57 -24.48 -6.73
CA GLN A 31 2.59 -23.93 -5.83
C GLN A 31 3.10 -22.57 -6.33
N CYS A 32 3.44 -22.45 -7.61
CA CYS A 32 4.04 -21.23 -8.16
C CYS A 32 3.44 -20.81 -9.51
N VAL A 33 3.18 -19.52 -9.66
CA VAL A 33 2.69 -18.89 -10.89
C VAL A 33 3.64 -17.78 -11.33
N ILE A 34 4.07 -17.82 -12.59
CA ILE A 34 4.82 -16.75 -13.25
C ILE A 34 4.07 -16.34 -14.50
N VAL A 35 3.69 -15.07 -14.59
CA VAL A 35 2.94 -14.52 -15.73
C VAL A 35 3.59 -13.23 -16.23
N SER A 36 3.69 -13.09 -17.55
CA SER A 36 4.24 -11.91 -18.19
C SER A 36 3.44 -11.52 -19.43
N ASP A 37 3.23 -10.21 -19.62
CA ASP A 37 2.62 -9.63 -20.82
C ASP A 37 1.19 -10.14 -21.08
N VAL A 38 0.33 -10.00 -20.06
CA VAL A 38 -1.05 -10.53 -20.04
C VAL A 38 -2.07 -9.42 -19.78
N GLN A 39 -3.30 -9.51 -20.31
CA GLN A 39 -4.32 -8.51 -19.97
C GLN A 39 -4.87 -8.72 -18.55
N SER A 40 -5.22 -9.96 -18.18
CA SER A 40 -5.75 -10.26 -16.85
C SER A 40 -5.23 -11.57 -16.24
N VAL A 41 -4.97 -11.55 -14.93
CA VAL A 41 -4.49 -12.69 -14.15
C VAL A 41 -5.38 -12.87 -12.91
N ILE A 42 -5.90 -14.09 -12.73
CA ILE A 42 -6.65 -14.50 -11.53
C ILE A 42 -5.96 -15.72 -10.94
N VAL A 43 -5.56 -15.62 -9.67
CA VAL A 43 -4.86 -16.71 -8.97
C VAL A 43 -5.48 -16.93 -7.59
N SER A 44 -5.70 -18.19 -7.24
CA SER A 44 -6.23 -18.58 -5.92
C SER A 44 -5.51 -19.81 -5.36
N ASP A 45 -5.34 -19.87 -4.03
CA ASP A 45 -4.78 -21.02 -3.32
C ASP A 45 -3.35 -21.37 -3.81
N VAL A 46 -2.47 -20.37 -3.80
CA VAL A 46 -1.09 -20.47 -4.34
C VAL A 46 -0.04 -20.08 -3.31
N GLN A 47 1.15 -20.70 -3.37
CA GLN A 47 2.24 -20.27 -2.49
C GLN A 47 2.87 -18.96 -2.98
N CYS A 48 3.26 -18.89 -4.26
CA CYS A 48 3.94 -17.73 -4.83
C CYS A 48 3.38 -17.31 -6.18
N VAL A 49 3.17 -15.99 -6.35
CA VAL A 49 2.72 -15.37 -7.60
C VAL A 49 3.69 -14.27 -8.02
N ILE A 50 4.19 -14.35 -9.25
CA ILE A 50 5.05 -13.33 -9.88
C ILE A 50 4.38 -12.87 -11.16
N VAL A 51 4.07 -11.57 -11.27
CA VAL A 51 3.40 -11.00 -12.43
C VAL A 51 4.12 -9.76 -12.93
N SER A 52 4.28 -9.64 -14.25
CA SER A 52 4.89 -8.47 -14.89
C SER A 52 4.15 -8.05 -16.16
N GLY A 53 3.99 -6.74 -16.37
CA GLY A 53 3.41 -6.21 -17.62
C GLY A 53 1.94 -6.59 -17.81
N VAL A 54 1.12 -6.47 -16.76
CA VAL A 54 -0.28 -6.91 -16.76
C VAL A 54 -1.25 -5.75 -16.54
N GLN A 55 -2.42 -5.74 -17.17
CA GLN A 55 -3.39 -4.68 -16.84
C GLN A 55 -4.03 -4.91 -15.47
N CYS A 56 -4.57 -6.10 -15.22
CA CYS A 56 -5.27 -6.40 -13.97
C CYS A 56 -4.80 -7.72 -13.34
N VAL A 57 -4.55 -7.69 -12.03
CA VAL A 57 -4.16 -8.85 -11.22
C VAL A 57 -5.12 -9.00 -10.05
N ILE A 58 -5.72 -10.19 -9.91
CA ILE A 58 -6.55 -10.56 -8.77
C ILE A 58 -5.93 -11.79 -8.11
N VAL A 59 -5.63 -11.70 -6.82
CA VAL A 59 -5.01 -12.78 -6.05
C VAL A 59 -5.75 -13.00 -4.74
N SER A 60 -6.02 -14.27 -4.41
CA SER A 60 -6.66 -14.66 -3.15
C SER A 60 -5.96 -15.86 -2.52
N ASP A 61 -5.86 -15.91 -1.20
CA ASP A 61 -5.31 -17.06 -0.45
C ASP A 61 -3.88 -17.41 -0.89
N VAL A 62 -2.98 -16.42 -0.87
CA VAL A 62 -1.59 -16.56 -1.33
C VAL A 62 -0.57 -16.21 -0.26
N GLN A 63 0.56 -16.92 -0.19
CA GLN A 63 1.61 -16.54 0.76
C GLN A 63 2.35 -15.28 0.28
N CYS A 64 2.85 -15.28 -0.95
CA CYS A 64 3.66 -14.19 -1.50
C CYS A 64 3.21 -13.74 -2.89
N VAL A 65 3.08 -12.44 -3.08
CA VAL A 65 2.74 -11.80 -4.37
C VAL A 65 3.79 -10.75 -4.73
N ILE A 66 4.34 -10.84 -5.94
CA ILE A 66 5.27 -9.85 -6.50
C ILE A 66 4.70 -9.38 -7.83
N VAL A 67 4.46 -8.07 -7.95
CA VAL A 67 3.85 -7.47 -9.14
C VAL A 67 4.64 -6.26 -9.61
N SER A 68 4.90 -6.19 -10.92
CA SER A 68 5.58 -5.04 -11.54
C SER A 68 4.91 -4.60 -12.84
N GLY A 69 4.76 -3.29 -13.03
CA GLY A 69 4.24 -2.72 -14.28
C GLY A 69 2.79 -3.11 -14.52
N VAL A 70 1.93 -2.88 -13.52
CA VAL A 70 0.52 -3.28 -13.54
C VAL A 70 -0.43 -2.10 -13.36
N GLN A 71 -1.57 -2.07 -14.05
CA GLN A 71 -2.52 -0.98 -13.80
C GLN A 71 -3.24 -1.18 -12.46
N CYS A 72 -3.84 -2.34 -12.23
CA CYS A 72 -4.63 -2.61 -11.04
C CYS A 72 -4.25 -3.94 -10.38
N VAL A 73 -4.06 -3.93 -9.06
CA VAL A 73 -3.84 -5.13 -8.24
C VAL A 73 -4.89 -5.20 -7.14
N ILE A 74 -5.59 -6.33 -7.06
CA ILE A 74 -6.52 -6.66 -5.99
C ILE A 74 -6.00 -7.91 -5.28
N VAL A 75 -5.78 -7.82 -3.97
CA VAL A 75 -5.25 -8.92 -3.16
C VAL A 75 -6.14 -9.18 -1.96
N SER A 76 -6.38 -10.44 -1.63
CA SER A 76 -7.13 -10.83 -0.44
C SER A 76 -6.46 -12.01 0.26
N ASP A 77 -6.38 -11.96 1.59
CA ASP A 77 -5.83 -13.05 2.42
C ASP A 77 -4.41 -13.46 2.01
N VAL A 78 -3.51 -12.46 1.98
CA VAL A 78 -2.10 -12.65 1.59
C VAL A 78 -1.13 -12.27 2.70
N GLN A 79 -0.08 -13.06 2.90
CA GLN A 79 0.92 -12.70 3.92
C GLN A 79 1.78 -11.53 3.46
N PHE A 80 2.29 -11.57 2.23
CA PHE A 80 3.26 -10.59 1.77
C PHE A 80 3.02 -10.16 0.32
N VAL A 81 3.00 -8.84 0.10
CA VAL A 81 2.83 -8.23 -1.23
C VAL A 81 3.95 -7.23 -1.49
N ILE A 82 4.64 -7.39 -2.62
CA ILE A 82 5.53 -6.37 -3.19
C ILE A 82 4.92 -5.88 -4.50
N VAL A 83 4.77 -4.57 -4.62
CA VAL A 83 4.25 -3.93 -5.82
C VAL A 83 5.17 -2.80 -6.27
N SER A 84 5.46 -2.74 -7.57
CA SER A 84 6.23 -1.65 -8.19
C SER A 84 5.60 -1.22 -9.51
N ASP A 85 5.63 0.07 -9.81
CA ASP A 85 5.07 0.64 -11.04
C ASP A 85 3.58 0.26 -11.24
N VAL A 86 2.74 0.57 -10.23
CA VAL A 86 1.32 0.22 -10.26
C VAL A 86 0.38 1.40 -10.09
N GLN A 87 -0.69 1.50 -10.86
CA GLN A 87 -1.61 2.61 -10.66
C GLN A 87 -2.41 2.45 -9.36
N CYS A 88 -3.06 1.31 -9.15
CA CYS A 88 -3.93 1.09 -8.01
C CYS A 88 -3.68 -0.26 -7.33
N VAL A 89 -3.63 -0.24 -5.99
CA VAL A 89 -3.51 -1.43 -5.15
C VAL A 89 -4.65 -1.44 -4.13
N ILE A 90 -5.50 -2.47 -4.19
CA ILE A 90 -6.56 -2.74 -3.22
C ILE A 90 -6.20 -4.03 -2.51
N VAL A 91 -6.10 -4.00 -1.18
CA VAL A 91 -5.78 -5.21 -0.43
C VAL A 91 -6.71 -5.39 0.75
N SER A 92 -6.89 -6.63 1.17
CA SER A 92 -7.71 -6.99 2.34
C SER A 92 -7.11 -8.23 3.01
N GLY A 93 -7.06 -8.26 4.34
CA GLY A 93 -6.46 -9.40 5.05
C GLY A 93 -4.97 -9.59 4.77
N VAL A 94 -4.24 -8.51 4.44
CA VAL A 94 -2.81 -8.58 4.10
C VAL A 94 -1.92 -8.17 5.27
N GLN A 95 -0.96 -9.02 5.63
CA GLN A 95 -0.06 -8.75 6.78
C GLN A 95 0.96 -7.64 6.46
N CYS A 96 1.60 -7.71 5.29
CA CYS A 96 2.67 -6.80 4.91
C CYS A 96 2.56 -6.40 3.43
N VAL A 97 2.61 -5.09 3.16
CA VAL A 97 2.67 -4.54 1.80
C VAL A 97 3.84 -3.57 1.66
N ILE A 98 4.66 -3.81 0.64
CA ILE A 98 5.73 -2.91 0.19
C ILE A 98 5.35 -2.37 -1.17
N VAL A 99 5.31 -1.05 -1.29
CA VAL A 99 4.86 -0.37 -2.50
C VAL A 99 5.85 0.70 -2.94
N SER A 100 6.18 0.70 -4.23
CA SER A 100 6.98 1.74 -4.88
C SER A 100 6.29 2.23 -6.16
N ASP A 101 6.30 3.54 -6.42
CA ASP A 101 5.74 4.15 -7.63
C ASP A 101 4.27 3.78 -7.88
N VAL A 102 3.42 4.08 -6.89
CA VAL A 102 1.98 3.79 -6.93
C VAL A 102 1.11 5.03 -6.78
N LEU A 103 -0.06 5.06 -7.44
CA LEU A 103 -0.95 6.21 -7.30
C LEU A 103 -1.84 6.12 -6.05
N CYS A 104 -2.33 4.93 -5.71
CA CYS A 104 -3.24 4.68 -4.58
C CYS A 104 -3.04 3.29 -3.93
N VAL A 105 -3.13 3.25 -2.59
CA VAL A 105 -3.22 2.03 -1.75
C VAL A 105 -4.42 2.16 -0.81
N ILE A 106 -5.17 1.08 -0.55
CA ILE A 106 -6.35 1.02 0.34
C ILE A 106 -6.28 -0.24 1.23
N GLU A 107 -6.56 -0.10 2.54
CA GLU A 107 -6.76 -1.16 3.58
C GLU A 107 -5.60 -2.16 3.78
N VAL A 108 -4.82 -2.07 4.86
CA VAL A 108 -3.58 -2.86 5.03
C VAL A 108 -3.25 -3.09 6.51
N GLN A 109 -2.54 -4.14 6.94
CA GLN A 109 -2.15 -4.27 8.37
C GLN A 109 -0.82 -3.57 8.71
N CYS A 110 0.17 -3.66 7.83
CA CYS A 110 1.44 -2.94 7.91
C CYS A 110 1.84 -2.46 6.51
N VAL A 111 2.25 -1.19 6.38
CA VAL A 111 2.53 -0.56 5.08
C VAL A 111 3.86 0.16 5.10
N ILE A 112 4.69 -0.12 4.09
CA ILE A 112 5.86 0.69 3.76
C ILE A 112 5.66 1.19 2.34
N VAL A 113 5.71 2.52 2.18
CA VAL A 113 5.45 3.14 0.89
C VAL A 113 6.47 4.23 0.58
N SER A 114 6.96 4.21 -0.65
CA SER A 114 7.85 5.22 -1.22
C SER A 114 7.34 5.69 -2.58
N GLY A 115 7.37 6.99 -2.86
CA GLY A 115 7.15 7.50 -4.23
C GLY A 115 5.69 7.42 -4.70
N VAL A 116 4.72 7.79 -3.86
CA VAL A 116 3.29 7.74 -4.22
C VAL A 116 2.64 9.11 -4.30
N GLN A 117 1.67 9.28 -5.20
CA GLN A 117 0.92 10.54 -5.27
C GLN A 117 -0.09 10.66 -4.12
N CYS A 118 -0.87 9.61 -3.87
CA CYS A 118 -1.89 9.60 -2.84
C CYS A 118 -1.87 8.28 -2.06
N MET A 119 -2.14 8.37 -0.77
CA MET A 119 -2.28 7.20 0.09
C MET A 119 -3.48 7.38 1.01
N ILE A 120 -4.32 6.35 1.11
CA ILE A 120 -5.41 6.27 2.08
C ILE A 120 -5.27 4.97 2.85
N VAL A 121 -5.06 5.05 4.15
CA VAL A 121 -4.82 3.88 4.99
C VAL A 121 -5.77 3.90 6.18
N SER A 122 -6.41 2.77 6.46
CA SER A 122 -7.35 2.60 7.58
C SER A 122 -7.13 1.25 8.27
N ASP A 123 -7.33 1.19 9.58
CA ASP A 123 -7.34 -0.03 10.42
C ASP A 123 -6.02 -0.82 10.43
N VAL A 124 -4.91 -0.15 10.81
CA VAL A 124 -3.57 -0.74 10.68
C VAL A 124 -2.70 -0.63 11.94
N LEU A 125 -1.70 -1.49 12.08
CA LEU A 125 -0.76 -1.39 13.20
C LEU A 125 0.25 -0.27 12.95
N CYS A 126 0.95 -0.32 11.81
CA CYS A 126 2.04 0.60 11.51
C CYS A 126 2.03 1.08 10.06
N VAL A 127 2.29 2.36 9.84
CA VAL A 127 2.50 2.98 8.52
C VAL A 127 3.84 3.72 8.50
N ILE A 128 4.66 3.43 7.50
CA ILE A 128 5.87 4.20 7.18
C ILE A 128 5.75 4.75 5.76
N VAL A 129 5.87 6.07 5.63
CA VAL A 129 5.68 6.79 4.37
C VAL A 129 6.86 7.70 4.10
N SER A 130 7.39 7.65 2.88
CA SER A 130 8.42 8.56 2.38
C SER A 130 8.14 8.99 0.95
N ASP A 131 8.52 10.22 0.56
CA ASP A 131 8.39 10.71 -0.82
C ASP A 131 6.96 10.66 -1.37
N VAL A 132 6.01 11.20 -0.62
CA VAL A 132 4.59 11.20 -0.99
C VAL A 132 4.07 12.60 -1.24
N GLN A 133 2.99 12.76 -2.02
CA GLN A 133 2.29 14.05 -2.12
C GLN A 133 1.16 14.17 -1.09
N ARG A 134 0.27 13.18 -0.97
CA ARG A 134 -0.87 13.20 -0.03
C ARG A 134 -1.03 11.89 0.76
N VAL A 135 -1.32 12.02 2.05
CA VAL A 135 -1.50 10.89 2.98
C VAL A 135 -2.74 11.13 3.85
N ILE A 136 -3.66 10.18 3.89
CA ILE A 136 -4.82 10.17 4.82
C ILE A 136 -4.75 8.86 5.61
N VAL A 137 -4.82 8.96 6.94
CA VAL A 137 -4.65 7.78 7.82
C VAL A 137 -5.68 7.80 8.94
N SER A 138 -6.40 6.68 9.14
CA SER A 138 -7.38 6.54 10.21
C SER A 138 -7.18 5.24 10.98
N ASP A 139 -7.41 5.25 12.29
CA ASP A 139 -7.44 4.05 13.14
C ASP A 139 -6.15 3.21 13.05
N VAL A 140 -5.01 3.87 13.34
CA VAL A 140 -3.66 3.29 13.26
C VAL A 140 -2.91 3.36 14.58
N GLN A 141 -2.07 2.38 14.95
CA GLN A 141 -1.29 2.54 16.19
C GLN A 141 -0.12 3.53 16.02
N CYS A 142 0.70 3.36 14.99
CA CYS A 142 1.90 4.16 14.75
C CYS A 142 2.01 4.65 13.30
N VAL A 143 2.30 5.94 13.12
CA VAL A 143 2.50 6.57 11.81
C VAL A 143 3.83 7.31 11.76
N ILE A 144 4.67 7.01 10.77
CA ILE A 144 5.92 7.73 10.47
C ILE A 144 5.84 8.28 9.04
N VAL A 145 6.03 9.59 8.90
CA VAL A 145 5.98 10.30 7.61
C VAL A 145 7.21 11.20 7.46
N SER A 146 7.91 11.10 6.32
CA SER A 146 9.06 11.94 5.97
C SER A 146 9.02 12.39 4.51
N ASP A 147 9.62 13.53 4.19
CA ASP A 147 9.86 14.03 2.82
C ASP A 147 8.59 14.14 1.95
N VAL A 148 7.60 14.95 2.36
CA VAL A 148 6.30 15.06 1.66
C VAL A 148 6.09 16.47 1.11
N GLN A 149 6.14 16.63 -0.22
CA GLN A 149 6.31 17.93 -0.90
C GLN A 149 5.10 18.88 -0.88
N CYS A 150 3.86 18.42 -0.66
CA CYS A 150 2.65 19.27 -0.67
C CYS A 150 1.51 18.65 0.12
N VAL A 151 1.40 18.96 1.40
CA VAL A 151 0.40 18.30 2.26
C VAL A 151 -0.80 19.20 2.50
N ILE A 152 -1.82 19.04 1.67
CA ILE A 152 -3.18 19.23 2.17
C ILE A 152 -3.47 17.98 2.99
N CYS A 153 -3.25 18.11 4.30
CA CYS A 153 -3.80 17.31 5.38
C CYS A 153 -3.32 15.85 5.46
N VAL A 154 -2.24 15.58 6.22
CA VAL A 154 -2.23 14.32 6.99
C VAL A 154 -3.38 14.45 7.97
N ILE A 155 -4.55 13.91 7.64
CA ILE A 155 -5.66 13.77 8.58
C ILE A 155 -5.40 12.47 9.31
N VAL A 156 -5.11 12.58 10.59
CA VAL A 156 -4.97 11.43 11.48
C VAL A 156 -6.09 11.45 12.50
N SER A 157 -6.82 10.35 12.63
CA SER A 157 -7.82 10.15 13.69
C SER A 157 -7.66 8.79 14.37
N GLY A 158 -7.73 8.75 15.70
CA GLY A 158 -7.74 7.49 16.45
C GLY A 158 -6.38 6.79 16.53
N VAL A 159 -5.28 7.55 16.63
CA VAL A 159 -3.91 7.02 16.59
C VAL A 159 -3.18 7.13 17.92
N GLN A 160 -2.28 6.20 18.25
CA GLN A 160 -1.47 6.32 19.47
C GLN A 160 -0.31 7.31 19.27
N CYS A 161 0.51 7.09 18.24
CA CYS A 161 1.72 7.88 18.01
C CYS A 161 1.87 8.31 16.55
N VAL A 162 2.21 9.58 16.34
CA VAL A 162 2.49 10.17 15.03
C VAL A 162 3.85 10.88 15.06
N ILE A 163 4.74 10.52 14.14
CA ILE A 163 6.03 11.17 13.92
C ILE A 163 6.06 11.71 12.49
N VAL A 164 6.33 13.00 12.33
CA VAL A 164 6.36 13.65 11.02
C VAL A 164 7.59 14.54 10.90
N SER A 165 8.32 14.42 9.80
CA SER A 165 9.44 15.32 9.45
C SER A 165 9.33 15.82 8.01
N ASP A 166 9.85 17.01 7.73
CA ASP A 166 10.04 17.52 6.36
C ASP A 166 8.73 17.59 5.54
N VAL A 167 7.67 18.16 6.12
CA VAL A 167 6.37 18.30 5.44
C VAL A 167 5.84 19.73 5.49
N GLN A 168 4.96 20.09 4.56
CA GLN A 168 4.38 21.44 4.56
C GLN A 168 3.32 21.63 5.67
N CYS A 169 2.29 20.78 5.75
CA CYS A 169 1.23 20.93 6.75
C CYS A 169 0.79 19.59 7.36
N VAL A 170 0.34 19.60 8.62
CA VAL A 170 -0.16 18.42 9.34
C VAL A 170 -1.46 18.75 10.08
N MET A 171 -2.46 17.86 10.03
CA MET A 171 -3.75 18.00 10.73
C MET A 171 -4.08 16.75 11.57
N VAL A 172 -3.75 16.76 12.86
CA VAL A 172 -3.97 15.60 13.73
C VAL A 172 -5.19 15.79 14.63
N SER A 173 -5.98 14.73 14.80
CA SER A 173 -7.12 14.69 15.73
C SER A 173 -7.13 13.40 16.55
N GLY A 174 -7.42 13.47 17.86
CA GLY A 174 -7.61 12.27 18.68
C GLY A 174 -6.39 11.34 18.72
N VAL A 175 -5.21 11.89 19.05
CA VAL A 175 -3.93 11.16 19.10
C VAL A 175 -3.29 11.27 20.47
N GLN A 176 -2.62 10.23 20.99
CA GLN A 176 -1.93 10.35 22.28
C GLN A 176 -0.68 11.23 22.17
N CYS A 177 0.22 10.92 21.24
CA CYS A 177 1.50 11.60 21.08
C CYS A 177 1.76 12.04 19.63
N VAL A 178 2.17 13.29 19.46
CA VAL A 178 2.58 13.85 18.16
C VAL A 178 3.98 14.46 18.28
N ILE A 179 4.90 14.01 17.41
CA ILE A 179 6.24 14.59 17.26
C ILE A 179 6.35 15.13 15.84
N VAL A 180 6.67 16.41 15.72
CA VAL A 180 6.79 17.10 14.44
C VAL A 180 8.11 17.84 14.35
N SER A 181 8.80 17.77 13.21
CA SER A 181 10.02 18.52 12.94
C SER A 181 10.03 19.04 11.50
N ASP A 182 10.57 20.24 11.27
CA ASP A 182 10.71 20.83 9.93
C ASP A 182 9.36 20.95 9.17
N VAL A 183 8.37 21.60 9.79
CA VAL A 183 7.00 21.73 9.24
C VAL A 183 6.52 23.18 9.12
N GLN A 184 5.81 23.54 8.05
CA GLN A 184 5.27 24.91 7.95
C GLN A 184 4.07 25.11 8.90
N CYS A 185 3.06 24.25 8.84
CA CYS A 185 1.83 24.41 9.63
C CYS A 185 1.40 23.12 10.34
N VAL A 186 1.06 23.21 11.62
CA VAL A 186 0.53 22.10 12.42
C VAL A 186 -0.80 22.50 13.04
N ILE A 187 -1.85 21.71 12.79
CA ILE A 187 -3.14 21.83 13.46
C ILE A 187 -3.37 20.54 14.25
N VAL A 188 -3.62 20.66 15.55
CA VAL A 188 -3.87 19.52 16.44
C VAL A 188 -5.12 19.73 17.27
N SER A 189 -5.89 18.66 17.48
CA SER A 189 -7.05 18.65 18.38
C SER A 189 -7.17 17.33 19.13
N GLY A 190 -7.52 17.37 20.42
CA GLY A 190 -7.65 16.17 21.24
C GLY A 190 -6.34 15.37 21.33
N VAL A 191 -5.21 16.04 21.54
CA VAL A 191 -3.87 15.43 21.64
C VAL A 191 -3.32 15.55 23.05
N GLN A 192 -2.77 14.47 23.63
CA GLN A 192 -2.23 14.49 25.00
C GLN A 192 -0.83 15.11 25.09
N CYS A 193 0.03 14.81 24.11
CA CYS A 193 1.41 15.26 24.07
C CYS A 193 1.80 15.74 22.67
N VAL A 194 2.35 16.96 22.58
CA VAL A 194 2.85 17.54 21.32
C VAL A 194 4.29 18.01 21.51
N ILE A 195 5.19 17.51 20.68
CA ILE A 195 6.59 17.95 20.57
C ILE A 195 6.77 18.53 19.18
N VAL A 196 7.22 19.78 19.10
CA VAL A 196 7.46 20.50 17.84
C VAL A 196 8.88 21.07 17.82
N SER A 197 9.58 20.87 16.71
CA SER A 197 10.84 21.56 16.36
C SER A 197 10.69 22.19 14.99
N ASP A 198 11.27 23.37 14.79
CA ASP A 198 11.36 24.00 13.45
C ASP A 198 10.00 24.11 12.73
N VAL A 199 8.97 24.56 13.48
CA VAL A 199 7.61 24.77 12.97
C VAL A 199 7.26 26.25 12.83
N GLN A 200 6.71 26.67 11.69
CA GLN A 200 6.33 28.09 11.50
C GLN A 200 5.01 28.46 12.19
N CYS A 201 4.00 27.59 12.12
CA CYS A 201 2.67 27.84 12.71
C CYS A 201 2.15 26.60 13.45
N VAL A 202 1.64 26.78 14.67
CA VAL A 202 0.97 25.73 15.44
C VAL A 202 -0.39 26.24 15.93
N ILE A 203 -1.45 25.48 15.64
CA ILE A 203 -2.81 25.70 16.12
C ILE A 203 -3.20 24.50 16.98
N VAL A 204 -3.47 24.73 18.26
CA VAL A 204 -3.92 23.71 19.21
C VAL A 204 -5.36 24.02 19.59
N SER A 205 -6.27 23.06 19.42
CA SER A 205 -7.67 23.17 19.79
C SER A 205 -8.02 22.09 20.81
N ASP A 206 -8.04 22.47 22.09
CA ASP A 206 -8.44 21.60 23.19
C ASP A 206 -9.97 21.56 23.31
N VAL A 207 -10.55 20.38 23.17
CA VAL A 207 -11.86 20.03 23.71
C VAL A 207 -11.75 18.68 24.42
#